data_AF-A0A146KP23-F1
#
_entry.id   AF-A0A146KP23-F1
#
_cell.length_a   1.000
_cell.length_b   1.000
_cell.length_c   1.000
_cell.angle_alpha   90.00
_cell.angle_beta   90.00
_cell.angle_gamma   90.00
#
_symmetry.space_group_name_H-M   'P 1'
#
loop_
_entity.id
_entity.type
_entity.pdbx_description
1 polymer ?
#
loop_
_entity_poly.entity_id
_entity_poly.type
_entity_poly.pdbx_seq_one_letter_code
_entity_poly.pdbx_strand_id
1 'polypeptide(L)'
;MSSSEMERDSITLADLLGISDPDSPPSKKCKKKKIDRFYTEEQVQMALFEIENGILSLRKAAEKFNVPKSTLVFRRSPKFKKVEKGPPTILTREEEDELAMWIVQGEKYGAPRKHAHIQDWVQKLLTDHPRDNVPFLNNKPGRAWMRSFMRRHPELNAMRSLSFEDHCETVVAQYFQA
;
A
#
# COMPACT_ATOMS: atom_id res chain seq x y z
N MET A 1 -32.86 -41.31 -64.69
CA MET A 1 -32.45 -41.79 -63.36
C MET A 1 -30.98 -41.52 -63.21
N SER A 2 -30.58 -40.56 -62.38
CA SER A 2 -29.21 -40.48 -61.88
C SER A 2 -29.28 -39.84 -60.51
N SER A 3 -29.34 -40.71 -59.50
CA SER A 3 -29.19 -40.34 -58.09
C SER A 3 -27.83 -39.67 -57.90
N SER A 4 -27.82 -38.43 -57.42
CA SER A 4 -26.63 -37.83 -56.83
C SER A 4 -26.71 -38.11 -55.33
N GLU A 5 -25.89 -39.05 -54.88
CA GLU A 5 -25.76 -39.42 -53.48
C GLU A 5 -25.07 -38.32 -52.69
N MET A 6 -25.74 -37.93 -51.59
CA MET A 6 -25.20 -37.16 -50.49
C MET A 6 -24.14 -37.99 -49.75
N GLU A 7 -22.87 -37.58 -49.82
CA GLU A 7 -21.91 -37.94 -48.78
C GLU A 7 -21.71 -36.76 -47.83
N ARG A 8 -21.98 -37.06 -46.56
CA ARG A 8 -22.06 -36.15 -45.42
C ARG A 8 -20.66 -35.84 -44.92
N ASP A 9 -20.45 -34.58 -44.55
CA ASP A 9 -19.24 -34.06 -43.92
C ASP A 9 -18.77 -34.95 -42.78
N SER A 10 -17.70 -35.71 -43.03
CA SER A 10 -17.11 -36.62 -42.08
C SER A 10 -16.23 -35.82 -41.11
N ILE A 11 -16.71 -35.64 -39.88
CA ILE A 11 -15.95 -35.03 -38.78
C ILE A 11 -14.66 -35.84 -38.59
N THR A 12 -13.52 -35.18 -38.72
CA THR A 12 -12.23 -35.87 -38.68
C THR A 12 -11.88 -36.24 -37.23
N LEU A 13 -11.14 -37.33 -37.04
CA LEU A 13 -10.67 -37.77 -35.72
C LEU A 13 -9.86 -36.68 -34.99
N ALA A 14 -9.26 -35.74 -35.73
CA ALA A 14 -8.53 -34.59 -35.19
C ALA A 14 -9.45 -33.58 -34.47
N ASP A 15 -10.67 -33.37 -34.96
CA ASP A 15 -11.65 -32.47 -34.36
C ASP A 15 -12.19 -33.05 -33.03
N LEU A 16 -12.39 -34.38 -32.96
CA LEU A 16 -12.88 -35.07 -31.77
C LEU A 16 -11.84 -35.13 -30.63
N LEU A 17 -10.55 -35.04 -30.97
CA LEU A 17 -9.44 -35.14 -30.02
C LEU A 17 -8.89 -33.78 -29.56
N GLY A 18 -9.44 -32.65 -30.05
CA GLY A 18 -9.08 -31.31 -29.58
C GLY A 18 -7.58 -30.98 -29.74
N ILE A 19 -6.90 -31.61 -30.69
CA ILE A 19 -5.48 -31.41 -30.93
C ILE A 19 -5.33 -30.06 -31.61
N SER A 20 -5.07 -29.04 -30.79
CA SER A 20 -4.77 -27.68 -31.23
C SER A 20 -3.47 -27.69 -32.03
N ASP A 21 -3.45 -27.06 -33.21
CA ASP A 21 -2.23 -26.93 -34.01
C ASP A 21 -1.07 -26.35 -33.19
N PRO A 22 0.13 -26.98 -33.20
CA PRO A 22 1.28 -26.54 -32.42
C PRO A 22 1.91 -25.22 -32.90
N ASP A 23 1.45 -24.67 -34.04
CA ASP A 23 2.03 -23.50 -34.70
C ASP A 23 1.27 -22.18 -34.45
N SER A 24 0.33 -22.12 -33.50
CA SER A 24 -0.26 -20.85 -33.10
C SER A 24 0.81 -19.94 -32.46
N PRO A 25 1.16 -18.79 -33.06
CA PRO A 25 2.27 -17.98 -32.57
C PRO A 25 1.95 -17.47 -31.16
N PRO A 26 2.86 -17.60 -30.18
CA PRO A 26 2.62 -17.08 -28.84
C PRO A 26 2.38 -15.58 -28.94
N SER A 27 1.18 -15.16 -28.54
CA SER A 27 0.79 -13.76 -28.38
C SER A 27 1.92 -12.98 -27.70
N LYS A 28 2.60 -12.13 -28.48
CA LYS A 28 3.71 -11.32 -27.98
C LYS A 28 3.18 -10.39 -26.91
N LYS A 29 3.46 -10.68 -25.64
CA LYS A 29 3.18 -9.75 -24.54
C LYS A 29 4.01 -8.49 -24.76
N CYS A 30 3.38 -7.43 -25.29
CA CYS A 30 3.99 -6.12 -25.41
C CYS A 30 4.33 -5.58 -24.01
N LYS A 31 5.62 -5.56 -23.67
CA LYS A 31 6.12 -4.95 -22.44
C LYS A 31 5.81 -3.46 -22.50
N LYS A 32 4.87 -2.99 -21.67
CA LYS A 32 4.52 -1.56 -21.58
C LYS A 32 5.74 -0.77 -21.08
N LYS A 33 6.21 0.20 -21.86
CA LYS A 33 7.27 1.13 -21.44
C LYS A 33 6.77 1.96 -20.26
N LYS A 34 7.62 2.16 -19.23
CA LYS A 34 7.32 3.03 -18.10
C LYS A 34 7.35 4.47 -18.58
N ILE A 35 6.18 5.10 -18.69
CA ILE A 35 6.04 6.53 -18.97
C ILE A 35 6.32 7.26 -17.65
N ASP A 36 7.32 8.13 -17.64
CA ASP A 36 7.56 9.00 -16.50
C ASP A 36 6.41 10.00 -16.39
N ARG A 37 5.84 10.14 -15.19
CA ARG A 37 4.67 10.99 -14.98
C ARG A 37 5.19 12.38 -14.62
N PHE A 38 5.19 13.28 -15.60
CA PHE A 38 5.58 14.68 -15.46
C PHE A 38 4.60 15.55 -14.63
N TYR A 39 3.87 14.96 -13.67
CA TYR A 39 2.91 15.68 -12.84
C TYR A 39 2.87 15.12 -11.41
N THR A 40 2.71 16.01 -10.43
CA THR A 40 2.60 15.66 -9.01
C THR A 40 1.16 15.35 -8.61
N GLU A 41 0.97 14.65 -7.48
CA GLU A 41 -0.38 14.38 -6.96
C GLU A 41 -1.09 15.69 -6.58
N GLU A 42 -0.35 16.66 -6.04
CA GLU A 42 -0.86 17.98 -5.65
C GLU A 42 -1.44 18.74 -6.85
N GLN A 43 -0.75 18.71 -7.99
CA GLN A 43 -1.24 19.32 -9.24
C GLN A 43 -2.55 18.69 -9.71
N VAL A 44 -2.68 17.37 -9.58
CA VAL A 44 -3.92 16.65 -9.92
C VAL A 44 -5.05 17.06 -8.98
N GLN A 45 -4.78 17.17 -7.68
CA GLN A 45 -5.78 17.57 -6.68
C GLN A 45 -6.26 19.01 -6.90
N MET A 46 -5.34 19.95 -7.12
CA MET A 46 -5.70 21.35 -7.42
C MET A 46 -6.51 21.46 -8.71
N ALA A 47 -6.12 20.72 -9.76
CA ALA A 47 -6.86 20.70 -11.02
C ALA A 47 -8.29 20.18 -10.84
N LEU A 48 -8.48 19.11 -10.06
CA LEU A 48 -9.81 18.56 -9.77
C LEU A 48 -10.67 19.55 -8.97
N PHE A 49 -10.09 20.21 -7.97
CA PHE A 49 -10.77 21.23 -7.17
C PHE A 49 -11.28 22.40 -8.02
N GLU A 50 -10.45 22.95 -8.92
CA GLU A 50 -10.89 24.04 -9.82
C GLU A 50 -11.97 23.61 -10.83
N ILE A 51 -11.97 22.34 -11.24
CA ILE A 51 -13.01 21.76 -12.10
C ILE A 51 -14.32 21.55 -11.33
N GLU A 52 -14.25 21.04 -10.10
CA GLU A 52 -15.43 20.80 -9.25
C GLU A 52 -16.11 22.10 -8.84
N ASN A 53 -15.32 23.15 -8.58
CA ASN A 53 -15.84 24.50 -8.30
C ASN A 53 -16.31 25.26 -9.55
N GLY A 54 -16.17 24.68 -10.75
CA GLY A 54 -16.60 25.29 -12.01
C GLY A 54 -15.77 26.51 -12.45
N ILE A 55 -14.60 26.74 -11.84
CA ILE A 55 -13.72 27.88 -12.15
C ILE A 55 -13.07 27.69 -13.53
N LEU A 56 -12.60 26.47 -13.82
CA LEU A 56 -11.97 26.12 -15.08
C LEU A 56 -12.64 24.93 -15.76
N SER A 57 -12.61 24.95 -17.09
CA SER A 57 -12.96 23.77 -17.89
C SER A 57 -11.86 22.72 -17.82
N LEU A 58 -12.22 21.46 -18.08
CA LEU A 58 -11.30 20.32 -18.02
C LEU A 58 -10.07 20.49 -18.91
N ARG A 59 -10.21 21.18 -20.05
CA ARG A 59 -9.10 21.52 -20.95
C ARG A 59 -8.20 22.61 -20.37
N LYS A 60 -8.78 23.71 -19.86
CA LYS A 60 -8.02 24.81 -19.24
C LYS A 60 -7.25 24.34 -18.00
N ALA A 61 -7.87 23.49 -17.19
CA ALA A 61 -7.21 22.89 -16.02
C ALA A 61 -6.02 21.98 -16.43
N ALA A 62 -6.19 21.17 -17.48
CA ALA A 62 -5.11 20.32 -17.99
C ALA A 62 -3.89 21.14 -18.45
N GLU A 63 -4.12 22.24 -19.17
CA GLU A 63 -3.07 23.15 -19.63
C GLU A 63 -2.41 23.91 -18.46
N LYS A 64 -3.21 24.40 -17.50
CA LYS A 64 -2.72 25.18 -16.35
C LYS A 64 -1.86 24.35 -15.39
N PHE A 65 -2.28 23.13 -15.07
CA PHE A 65 -1.58 22.27 -14.10
C PHE A 65 -0.62 21.27 -14.76
N ASN A 66 -0.48 21.32 -16.09
CA ASN A 66 0.31 20.38 -16.88
C ASN A 66 -0.04 18.89 -16.63
N VAL A 67 -1.31 18.63 -16.31
CA VAL A 67 -1.83 17.27 -16.07
C VAL A 67 -2.58 16.80 -17.32
N PRO A 68 -2.29 15.60 -17.85
CA PRO A 68 -3.02 15.07 -18.99
C PRO A 68 -4.54 15.03 -18.75
N LYS A 69 -5.31 15.47 -19.75
CA LYS A 69 -6.78 15.45 -19.73
C LYS A 69 -7.35 14.08 -19.35
N SER A 70 -6.78 13.01 -19.89
CA SER A 70 -7.19 11.62 -19.62
C SER A 70 -7.05 11.26 -18.14
N THR A 71 -6.00 11.75 -17.47
CA THR A 71 -5.78 11.57 -16.03
C THR A 71 -6.88 12.25 -15.23
N LEU A 72 -7.22 13.51 -15.55
CA LEU A 72 -8.27 14.26 -14.86
C LEU A 72 -9.66 13.62 -15.05
N VAL A 73 -9.98 13.18 -16.27
CA VAL A 73 -11.23 12.45 -16.55
C VAL A 73 -11.30 11.15 -15.76
N PHE A 74 -10.23 10.36 -15.74
CA PHE A 74 -10.19 9.11 -14.99
C PHE A 74 -10.31 9.36 -13.49
N ARG A 75 -9.59 10.35 -12.95
CA ARG A 75 -9.60 10.71 -11.52
C ARG A 75 -10.96 11.20 -11.03
N ARG A 76 -11.71 11.91 -11.88
CA ARG A 76 -13.08 12.36 -11.59
C ARG A 76 -14.10 11.21 -11.69
N SER A 77 -13.78 10.12 -12.37
CA SER A 77 -14.71 9.02 -12.56
C SER A 77 -14.98 8.27 -11.25
N PRO A 78 -16.20 7.73 -11.03
CA PRO A 78 -16.52 6.95 -9.83
C PRO A 78 -15.74 5.64 -9.73
N LYS A 79 -15.05 5.24 -10.81
CA LYS A 79 -14.17 4.07 -10.85
C LYS A 79 -12.85 4.32 -10.13
N PHE A 80 -12.44 5.58 -9.98
CA PHE A 80 -11.21 5.90 -9.30
C PHE A 80 -11.38 5.77 -7.78
N LYS A 81 -10.60 4.88 -7.19
CA LYS A 81 -10.39 4.81 -5.74
C LYS A 81 -8.90 4.89 -5.49
N LYS A 82 -8.49 5.79 -4.60
CA LYS A 82 -7.10 5.85 -4.15
C LYS A 82 -6.87 4.65 -3.22
N VAL A 83 -6.37 3.57 -3.78
CA VAL A 83 -6.01 2.36 -3.02
C VAL A 83 -4.55 2.46 -2.63
N GLU A 84 -4.29 2.29 -1.34
CA GLU A 84 -2.92 2.14 -0.84
C GLU A 84 -2.33 0.83 -1.35
N LYS A 85 -1.09 0.89 -1.82
CA LYS A 85 -0.45 -0.29 -2.40
C LYS A 85 0.07 -1.18 -1.26
N GLY A 86 -0.40 -2.42 -1.23
CA GLY A 86 0.13 -3.46 -0.34
C GLY A 86 -0.97 -4.15 0.48
N PRO A 87 -0.60 -5.19 1.23
CA PRO A 87 -1.50 -5.78 2.21
C PRO A 87 -1.94 -4.74 3.25
N PRO A 88 -3.18 -4.84 3.76
CA PRO A 88 -3.62 -4.00 4.86
C PRO A 88 -2.74 -4.22 6.10
N THR A 89 -2.69 -3.19 6.93
CA THR A 89 -1.97 -3.24 8.21
C THR A 89 -2.71 -4.16 9.16
N ILE A 90 -1.96 -4.88 10.01
CA ILE A 90 -2.53 -5.84 10.95
C ILE A 90 -3.24 -5.13 12.11
N LEU A 91 -2.71 -3.96 12.48
CA LEU A 91 -3.31 -3.03 13.42
C LEU A 91 -4.15 -2.00 12.66
N THR A 92 -5.23 -1.54 13.29
CA THR A 92 -6.00 -0.39 12.80
C THR A 92 -5.19 0.89 12.96
N ARG A 93 -5.58 1.97 12.27
CA ARG A 93 -4.91 3.27 12.42
C ARG A 93 -4.99 3.78 13.86
N GLU A 94 -6.15 3.61 14.49
CA GLU A 94 -6.39 4.01 15.89
C GLU A 94 -5.43 3.30 16.85
N GLU A 95 -5.26 1.98 16.72
CA GLU A 95 -4.33 1.20 17.56
C GLU A 95 -2.86 1.62 17.34
N GLU A 96 -2.51 1.97 16.10
CA GLU A 96 -1.16 2.44 15.79
C GLU A 96 -0.88 3.84 16.33
N ASP A 97 -1.87 4.72 16.29
CA ASP A 97 -1.80 6.07 16.87
C ASP A 97 -1.68 6.00 18.40
N GLU A 98 -2.45 5.12 19.05
CA GLU A 98 -2.31 4.84 20.49
C GLU A 98 -0.91 4.33 20.85
N LEU A 99 -0.39 3.37 20.06
CA LEU A 99 0.96 2.85 20.25
C LEU A 99 2.02 3.93 20.06
N ALA A 100 1.88 4.78 19.03
CA ALA A 100 2.78 5.89 18.78
C ALA A 100 2.76 6.90 19.94
N MET A 101 1.57 7.28 20.40
CA MET A 101 1.41 8.18 21.56
C MET A 101 2.04 7.57 22.83
N TRP A 102 1.86 6.28 23.08
CA TRP A 102 2.49 5.59 24.20
C TRP A 102 4.02 5.62 24.14
N ILE A 103 4.61 5.51 22.95
CA ILE A 103 6.07 5.63 22.75
C ILE A 103 6.55 7.04 23.06
N VAL A 104 5.89 8.06 22.48
CA VAL A 104 6.22 9.49 22.69
C VAL A 104 6.13 9.84 24.18
N GLN A 105 5.09 9.37 24.85
CA GLN A 105 4.88 9.63 26.26
C GLN A 105 5.96 8.94 27.13
N GLY A 106 6.39 7.74 26.74
CA GLY A 106 7.48 7.03 27.40
C GLY A 106 8.80 7.79 27.32
N GLU A 107 9.12 8.40 26.18
CA GLU A 107 10.31 9.23 26.02
C GLU A 107 10.22 10.52 26.84
N LYS A 108 9.06 11.19 26.86
CA LYS A 108 8.84 12.39 27.68
C LYS A 108 9.07 12.14 29.18
N TYR A 109 8.79 10.93 29.66
CA TYR A 109 9.02 10.54 31.04
C TYR A 109 10.43 9.94 31.29
N GLY A 110 11.35 10.04 30.33
CA GLY A 110 12.73 9.56 30.47
C GLY A 110 12.89 8.04 30.40
N ALA A 111 11.87 7.33 29.93
CA ALA A 111 11.88 5.87 29.80
C ALA A 111 11.66 5.44 28.33
N PRO A 112 12.65 5.67 27.45
CA PRO A 112 12.53 5.39 26.02
C PRO A 112 12.17 3.93 25.76
N ARG A 113 11.19 3.71 24.87
CA ARG A 113 10.69 2.37 24.57
C ARG A 113 11.58 1.69 23.54
N LYS A 114 12.23 0.59 23.96
CA LYS A 114 12.97 -0.31 23.07
C LYS A 114 12.02 -1.04 22.12
N HIS A 115 12.55 -1.48 20.99
CA HIS A 115 11.79 -2.27 20.02
C HIS A 115 11.11 -3.50 20.65
N ALA A 116 11.74 -4.16 21.62
CA ALA A 116 11.17 -5.31 22.31
C ALA A 116 9.86 -4.95 23.03
N HIS A 117 9.83 -3.83 23.77
CA HIS A 117 8.62 -3.38 24.48
C HIS A 117 7.46 -3.11 23.52
N ILE A 118 7.75 -2.56 22.35
CA ILE A 118 6.75 -2.32 21.30
C ILE A 118 6.23 -3.65 20.75
N GLN A 119 7.11 -4.62 20.51
CA GLN A 119 6.69 -5.95 20.06
C GLN A 119 5.84 -6.67 21.10
N ASP A 120 6.20 -6.56 22.38
CA ASP A 120 5.47 -7.19 23.49
C ASP A 120 4.09 -6.54 23.68
N TRP A 121 4.00 -5.21 23.53
CA TRP A 121 2.73 -4.50 23.57
C TRP A 121 1.78 -4.98 22.46
N VAL A 122 2.27 -5.06 21.22
CA VAL A 122 1.48 -5.56 20.08
C VAL A 122 1.10 -7.01 20.25
N GLN A 123 2.02 -7.83 20.78
CA GLN A 123 1.74 -9.23 21.08
C GLN A 123 0.59 -9.35 22.09
N LYS A 124 0.61 -8.55 23.15
CA LYS A 124 -0.46 -8.49 24.15
C LYS A 124 -1.79 -8.04 23.52
N LEU A 125 -1.77 -6.98 22.72
CA LEU A 125 -2.97 -6.48 22.04
C LEU A 125 -3.61 -7.56 21.15
N LEU A 126 -2.80 -8.30 20.39
CA LEU A 126 -3.28 -9.38 19.53
C LEU A 126 -3.74 -10.62 20.31
N THR A 127 -3.24 -10.82 21.53
CA THR A 127 -3.72 -11.86 22.44
C THR A 127 -5.06 -11.46 23.07
N ASP A 128 -5.22 -10.19 23.46
CA ASP A 128 -6.44 -9.67 24.08
C ASP A 128 -7.58 -9.52 23.04
N HIS A 129 -7.23 -9.16 21.80
CA HIS A 129 -8.14 -9.03 20.66
C HIS A 129 -7.73 -9.96 19.52
N PRO A 130 -8.10 -11.25 19.58
CA PRO A 130 -7.72 -12.21 18.54
C PRO A 130 -8.36 -11.81 17.21
N ARG A 131 -7.55 -11.85 16.15
CA ARG A 131 -7.97 -11.54 14.77
C ARG A 131 -7.73 -12.74 13.88
N ASP A 132 -8.61 -12.92 12.90
CA ASP A 132 -8.39 -13.90 11.85
C ASP A 132 -7.27 -13.42 10.92
N ASN A 133 -6.32 -14.30 10.61
CA ASN A 133 -5.20 -14.08 9.67
C ASN A 133 -4.06 -13.18 10.15
N VAL A 134 -3.63 -13.29 11.41
CA VAL A 134 -2.37 -12.67 11.85
C VAL A 134 -1.17 -13.41 11.23
N PRO A 135 -0.33 -12.77 10.39
CA PRO A 135 0.82 -13.43 9.74
C PRO A 135 2.03 -13.60 10.68
N PHE A 136 1.85 -13.36 11.98
CA PHE A 136 2.91 -13.40 12.97
C PHE A 136 2.96 -14.74 13.67
N LEU A 137 4.18 -15.25 13.87
CA LEU A 137 4.40 -16.41 14.72
C LEU A 137 4.15 -16.00 16.19
N ASN A 138 3.24 -16.71 16.88
CA ASN A 138 2.87 -16.46 18.27
C ASN A 138 2.38 -15.03 18.55
N ASN A 139 1.69 -14.41 17.58
CA ASN A 139 1.23 -13.01 17.64
C ASN A 139 2.33 -11.97 17.85
N LYS A 140 3.62 -12.34 17.71
CA LYS A 140 4.74 -11.42 17.94
C LYS A 140 5.21 -10.79 16.63
N PRO A 141 5.14 -9.45 16.48
CA PRO A 141 5.56 -8.80 15.24
C PRO A 141 7.08 -8.89 15.04
N GLY A 142 7.48 -9.23 13.81
CA GLY A 142 8.90 -9.34 13.44
C GLY A 142 9.59 -8.00 13.15
N ARG A 143 10.90 -8.06 12.85
CA ARG A 143 11.72 -6.89 12.48
C ARG A 143 11.18 -6.15 11.25
N ALA A 144 10.60 -6.86 10.29
CA ALA A 144 10.03 -6.26 9.07
C ALA A 144 8.80 -5.40 9.39
N TRP A 145 7.93 -5.86 10.28
CA TRP A 145 6.78 -5.09 10.75
C TRP A 145 7.24 -3.83 11.47
N MET A 146 8.22 -3.96 12.37
CA MET A 146 8.79 -2.83 13.10
C MET A 146 9.34 -1.74 12.17
N ARG A 147 10.07 -2.13 11.11
CA ARG A 147 10.57 -1.17 10.11
C ARG A 147 9.42 -0.47 9.37
N SER A 148 8.38 -1.20 9.01
CA SER A 148 7.20 -0.64 8.35
C SER A 148 6.40 0.29 9.26
N PHE A 149 6.29 -0.02 10.56
CA PHE A 149 5.69 0.85 11.57
C PHE A 149 6.46 2.16 11.69
N MET A 150 7.78 2.11 11.89
CA MET A 150 8.63 3.30 11.97
C MET A 150 8.63 4.14 10.69
N ARG A 151 8.44 3.54 9.51
CA ARG A 151 8.32 4.27 8.24
C ARG A 151 7.00 5.05 8.12
N ARG A 152 5.94 4.57 8.76
CA ARG A 152 4.62 5.20 8.74
C ARG A 152 4.49 6.33 9.76
N HIS A 153 5.24 6.22 10.86
CA HIS A 153 5.32 7.21 11.95
C HIS A 153 6.69 7.91 11.95
N PRO A 154 6.97 8.83 11.01
CA PRO A 154 8.24 9.56 10.96
C PRO A 154 8.52 10.39 12.22
N GLU A 155 7.47 10.81 12.95
CA GLU A 155 7.57 11.50 14.23
C GLU A 155 8.39 10.71 15.28
N LEU A 156 8.27 9.37 15.28
CA LEU A 156 9.02 8.51 16.20
C LEU A 156 10.50 8.41 15.81
N ASN A 157 10.81 8.47 14.52
CA ASN A 157 12.21 8.45 14.07
C ASN A 157 12.92 9.75 14.40
N ALA A 158 12.22 10.88 14.30
CA ALA A 158 12.77 12.19 14.66
C ALA A 158 13.19 12.24 16.14
N MET A 159 12.40 11.66 17.05
CA MET A 159 12.75 11.65 18.47
C MET A 159 13.88 10.67 18.82
N ARG A 160 13.90 9.47 18.19
CA ARG A 160 14.97 8.49 18.42
C ARG A 160 16.36 9.00 17.99
N SER A 161 16.43 9.83 16.95
CA SER A 161 17.68 10.44 16.50
C SER A 161 18.27 11.46 17.48
N LEU A 162 17.46 11.98 18.42
CA LEU A 162 17.89 12.97 19.41
C LEU A 162 18.27 12.33 20.75
N SER A 163 18.02 11.03 20.93
CA SER A 163 18.16 10.33 22.21
C SER A 163 19.35 9.37 22.26
N PHE A 164 20.15 9.27 21.19
CA PHE A 164 21.35 8.43 21.18
C PHE A 164 22.53 9.10 21.90
N GLU A 165 22.62 10.43 21.89
CA GLU A 165 23.76 11.16 22.48
C GLU A 165 23.61 11.52 23.97
N ASP A 166 22.40 11.61 24.54
CA ASP A 166 22.22 12.24 25.87
C ASP A 166 21.70 11.33 27.01
N HIS A 167 21.47 10.03 26.79
CA HIS A 167 20.74 9.20 27.77
C HIS A 167 21.58 8.30 28.71
N CYS A 168 22.90 8.45 28.79
CA CYS A 168 23.70 7.74 29.80
C CYS A 168 23.93 8.50 31.12
N GLU A 169 23.66 9.81 31.21
CA GLU A 169 23.95 10.59 32.43
C GLU A 169 22.73 10.87 33.34
N THR A 170 21.51 10.91 32.82
CA THR A 170 20.37 11.44 33.61
C THR A 170 19.77 10.45 34.63
N VAL A 171 19.99 9.13 34.48
CA VAL A 171 19.33 8.13 35.34
C VAL A 171 20.08 7.91 36.66
N VAL A 172 21.35 8.33 36.79
CA VAL A 172 22.10 8.20 38.05
C VAL A 172 21.79 9.35 39.03
N ALA A 173 21.35 10.51 38.54
CA ALA A 173 21.16 11.71 39.36
C ALA A 173 19.84 11.76 40.14
N GLN A 174 18.81 11.00 39.75
CA GLN A 174 17.48 11.08 40.40
C GLN A 174 17.22 10.00 41.46
N TYR A 175 18.12 9.03 41.63
CA TYR A 175 17.91 7.91 42.57
C TYR A 175 18.84 7.92 43.81
N PHE A 176 19.67 8.94 44.02
CA PHE A 176 20.62 8.99 45.16
C PHE A 176 20.41 10.18 46.12
N GLN A 177 19.17 10.65 46.26
CA GLN A 177 18.76 11.55 47.35
C GLN A 177 17.37 11.13 47.86
N ALA A 178 17.35 10.09 48.69
CA ALA A 178 16.32 9.82 49.69
C ALA A 178 16.94 9.02 50.84
#